data_AF-W1YSB3-F1
#
_entry.id   AF-W1YSB3-F1
#
_cell.length_a   1.000
_cell.length_b   1.000
_cell.length_c   1.000
_cell.angle_alpha   90.00
_cell.angle_beta   90.00
_cell.angle_gamma   90.00
#
_symmetry.space_group_name_H-M   'P 1'
#
loop_
_entity.id
_entity.type
_entity.pdbx_description
1 polymer ?
#
loop_
_entity_poly.entity_id
_entity_poly.type
_entity_poly.pdbx_seq_one_letter_code
_entity_poly.pdbx_strand_id
1 'polypeptide(L)'
;DSFVNETKGGGGLTGLTAAYYLGRAKPDWTITLYEQAPRFGGKIQTQRVDDFVVELGPDSYLGRKTEMTDLVYDLGLGDTLVSNETGQAFVYDKG
;
A
#
# COMPACT_ATOMS: atom_id res chain seq x y z
N ASP A 1 29.33 -13.38 13.23
CA ASP A 1 28.40 -13.58 12.11
C ASP A 1 26.96 -13.38 12.52
N SER A 2 26.49 -12.14 12.39
CA SER A 2 25.06 -11.84 12.40
C SER A 2 24.48 -12.30 11.08
N PHE A 3 23.60 -13.31 11.12
CA PHE A 3 22.79 -13.70 9.98
C PHE A 3 22.02 -12.48 9.46
N VAL A 4 22.39 -11.94 8.30
CA VAL A 4 21.57 -10.97 7.58
C VAL A 4 20.48 -11.78 6.89
N ASN A 5 19.27 -11.71 7.42
CA ASN A 5 18.11 -12.32 6.77
C ASN A 5 17.59 -11.35 5.72
N GLU A 6 18.15 -11.44 4.51
CA GLU A 6 17.69 -10.67 3.35
C GLU A 6 16.30 -11.14 2.93
N THR A 7 15.30 -10.25 3.01
CA THR A 7 14.00 -10.51 2.39
C THR A 7 14.05 -9.95 0.97
N LYS A 8 14.29 -10.82 -0.02
CA LYS A 8 14.13 -10.47 -1.43
C LYS A 8 12.64 -10.35 -1.77
N GLY A 9 12.12 -9.14 -1.70
CA GLY A 9 10.81 -8.74 -2.21
C GLY A 9 10.90 -7.34 -2.78
N GLY A 10 10.26 -7.07 -3.92
CA GLY A 10 10.20 -5.72 -4.48
C GLY A 10 9.52 -4.76 -3.49
N GLY A 11 9.88 -3.48 -3.55
CA GLY A 11 9.41 -2.38 -2.70
C GLY A 11 7.97 -1.93 -2.91
N GLY A 12 7.11 -2.79 -3.46
CA GLY A 12 5.66 -2.58 -3.53
C GLY A 12 4.95 -2.90 -2.22
N LEU A 13 3.62 -2.74 -2.20
CA LEU A 13 2.79 -3.00 -1.02
C LEU A 13 3.14 -4.33 -0.33
N THR A 14 3.20 -5.42 -1.08
CA THR A 14 3.50 -6.75 -0.54
C THR A 14 4.86 -6.82 0.18
N GLY A 15 5.93 -6.27 -0.42
CA GLY A 15 7.26 -6.29 0.19
C GLY A 15 7.34 -5.39 1.42
N LEU A 16 6.72 -4.20 1.37
CA LEU A 16 6.62 -3.29 2.50
C LEU A 16 5.82 -3.91 3.65
N THR A 17 4.68 -4.54 3.38
CA THR A 17 3.89 -5.22 4.41
C THR A 17 4.62 -6.42 5.00
N ALA A 18 5.35 -7.19 4.18
CA ALA A 18 6.16 -8.30 4.66
C ALA A 18 7.27 -7.80 5.59
N ALA A 19 8.01 -6.77 5.19
CA ALA A 19 9.05 -6.17 6.02
C ALA A 19 8.49 -5.61 7.34
N TYR A 20 7.33 -4.95 7.28
CA TYR A 20 6.65 -4.40 8.46
C TYR A 20 6.28 -5.49 9.49
N TYR A 21 5.59 -6.54 9.06
CA TYR A 21 5.18 -7.61 9.96
C TYR A 21 6.37 -8.46 10.44
N LEU A 22 7.37 -8.70 9.58
CA LEU A 22 8.60 -9.39 9.98
C LEU A 22 9.38 -8.60 11.03
N GLY A 23 9.51 -7.28 10.87
CA GLY A 23 10.23 -6.43 11.82
C GLY A 23 9.58 -6.42 13.20
N ARG A 24 8.24 -6.49 13.25
CA ARG A 24 7.50 -6.63 14.50
C ARG A 24 7.66 -8.03 15.12
N ALA A 25 7.60 -9.08 14.31
CA ALA A 25 7.72 -10.45 14.79
C ALA A 25 9.15 -10.83 15.21
N LYS A 26 10.15 -10.15 14.65
CA LYS A 26 11.58 -10.40 14.83
C LYS A 26 12.34 -9.07 15.01
N PRO A 27 12.20 -8.40 16.17
CA PRO A 27 12.79 -7.08 16.40
C PRO A 27 14.33 -7.08 16.33
N ASP A 28 14.97 -8.23 16.58
CA ASP A 28 16.42 -8.38 16.51
C ASP A 28 16.94 -8.63 15.08
N TRP A 29 16.05 -8.74 14.09
CA TRP A 29 16.46 -8.97 12.70
C TRP A 29 16.71 -7.65 11.97
N THR A 30 17.85 -7.58 11.30
CA THR A 30 18.08 -6.56 10.27
C THR A 30 17.37 -6.98 8.99
N ILE A 31 16.35 -6.22 8.59
CA ILE A 31 15.57 -6.47 7.37
C ILE A 31 16.02 -5.47 6.29
N THR A 32 16.55 -5.99 5.20
CA THR A 32 16.89 -5.19 4.01
C THR A 32 15.88 -5.46 2.90
N LEU A 33 15.30 -4.40 2.34
CA LEU A 33 14.36 -4.45 1.22
C LEU A 33 15.00 -3.80 -0.01
N TYR A 34 14.92 -4.47 -1.16
CA TYR A 34 15.48 -3.98 -2.42
C TYR A 34 14.37 -3.57 -3.38
N GLU A 35 14.46 -2.37 -3.93
CA GLU A 35 13.55 -1.85 -4.96
C GLU A 35 14.37 -1.39 -6.15
N GLN A 36 13.91 -1.74 -7.35
CA GLN A 36 14.58 -1.37 -8.60
C GLN A 36 14.27 0.07 -9.00
N ALA A 37 13.04 0.52 -8.74
CA ALA A 37 12.59 1.88 -9.01
C ALA A 37 13.24 2.87 -8.01
N PRO A 38 13.34 4.17 -8.37
CA PRO A 38 13.84 5.21 -7.45
C PRO A 38 12.86 5.54 -6.31
N ARG A 39 11.79 4.75 -6.13
CA ARG A 39 10.75 4.95 -5.11
C ARG A 39 10.15 3.62 -4.67
N PHE A 40 9.71 3.58 -3.42
CA PHE A 40 8.82 2.52 -2.93
C PHE A 40 7.36 2.73 -3.39
N GLY A 41 6.51 1.73 -3.12
CA GLY A 41 5.07 1.75 -3.38
C GLY A 41 4.65 0.87 -4.56
N GLY A 42 5.57 0.56 -5.48
CA GLY A 42 5.28 -0.27 -6.65
C GLY A 42 4.13 0.34 -7.48
N LYS A 43 3.05 -0.43 -7.68
CA LYS A 43 1.86 0.03 -8.42
C LYS A 43 1.10 1.16 -7.72
N ILE A 44 1.26 1.35 -6.42
CA ILE A 44 0.62 2.45 -5.68
C ILE A 44 1.42 3.72 -5.95
N GLN A 45 0.73 4.73 -6.49
CA GLN A 45 1.32 6.02 -6.80
C GLN A 45 0.23 7.10 -6.84
N THR A 46 0.32 8.04 -5.92
CA THR A 46 -0.49 9.26 -5.89
C THR A 46 0.33 10.43 -6.41
N GLN A 47 -0.23 11.24 -7.32
CA GLN A 47 0.35 12.50 -7.76
C GLN A 47 -0.52 13.67 -7.27
N ARG A 48 0.13 14.75 -6.82
CA ARG A 48 -0.53 16.04 -6.60
C ARG A 48 -0.20 16.96 -7.76
N VAL A 49 -1.22 17.47 -8.43
CA VAL A 49 -1.09 18.39 -9.57
C VAL A 49 -2.00 19.57 -9.29
N ASP A 50 -1.43 20.76 -9.10
CA ASP A 50 -2.15 21.94 -8.60
C ASP A 50 -2.94 21.57 -7.33
N ASP A 51 -4.27 21.76 -7.34
CA ASP A 51 -5.16 21.43 -6.24
C ASP A 51 -5.75 20.01 -6.33
N PHE A 52 -5.31 19.19 -7.28
CA PHE A 52 -5.81 17.84 -7.50
C PHE A 52 -4.93 16.77 -6.86
N VAL A 53 -5.58 15.73 -6.37
CA VAL A 53 -4.97 14.45 -5.98
C VAL A 53 -5.40 13.41 -7.00
N VAL A 54 -4.45 12.75 -7.65
CA VAL A 54 -4.70 11.79 -8.73
C VAL A 54 -3.99 10.48 -8.41
N GLU A 55 -4.75 9.40 -8.30
CA GLU A 55 -4.21 8.05 -8.20
C GLU A 55 -3.83 7.53 -9.59
N LEU A 56 -2.54 7.24 -9.80
CA LEU A 56 -2.00 6.72 -11.05
C LEU A 56 -2.02 5.19 -11.12
N GLY A 57 -2.57 4.55 -10.08
CA GLY A 57 -2.63 3.10 -9.91
C GLY A 57 -3.93 2.69 -9.22
N PRO A 58 -3.87 1.89 -8.15
CA PRO A 58 -5.06 1.60 -7.34
C PRO A 58 -5.65 2.88 -6.74
N ASP A 59 -6.95 3.08 -6.95
CA ASP A 59 -7.70 4.23 -6.43
C ASP A 59 -8.19 4.00 -4.99
N SER A 60 -8.65 2.78 -4.70
CA SER A 60 -9.17 2.42 -3.38
C SER A 60 -9.00 0.92 -3.10
N TYR A 61 -9.41 0.49 -1.91
CA TYR A 61 -9.51 -0.92 -1.54
C TYR A 61 -10.91 -1.25 -1.02
N LEU A 62 -11.23 -2.54 -0.99
CA LEU A 62 -12.54 -3.01 -0.57
C LEU A 62 -12.63 -3.08 0.97
N GLY A 63 -13.33 -2.13 1.60
CA GLY A 63 -13.39 -2.00 3.06
C GLY A 63 -13.89 -3.23 3.84
N ARG A 64 -14.68 -4.12 3.21
CA ARG A 64 -15.10 -5.40 3.85
C ARG A 64 -13.97 -6.45 3.95
N LYS A 65 -12.83 -6.23 3.30
CA LYS A 65 -11.60 -7.01 3.50
C LYS A 65 -10.71 -6.22 4.45
N THR A 66 -10.67 -6.62 5.71
CA THR A 66 -10.18 -5.78 6.79
C THR A 66 -8.66 -5.67 6.83
N GLU A 67 -7.91 -6.53 6.14
CA GLU A 67 -6.45 -6.62 6.26
C GLU A 67 -5.75 -5.29 5.95
N MET A 68 -6.27 -4.52 4.98
CA MET A 68 -5.78 -3.17 4.68
C MET A 68 -6.23 -2.15 5.72
N THR A 69 -7.47 -2.24 6.20
CA THR A 69 -7.99 -1.35 7.26
C THR A 69 -7.19 -1.53 8.55
N ASP A 70 -6.94 -2.76 8.95
CA ASP A 70 -6.16 -3.11 10.13
C ASP A 70 -4.72 -2.57 10.01
N LEU A 71 -4.08 -2.75 8.85
CA LEU A 71 -2.76 -2.17 8.57
C LEU A 71 -2.75 -0.64 8.67
N VAL A 72 -3.79 0.04 8.16
CA VAL A 72 -3.91 1.50 8.22
C VAL A 72 -3.99 1.99 9.67
N TYR A 73 -4.76 1.31 10.53
CA TYR A 73 -4.82 1.62 11.95
C TYR A 73 -3.50 1.33 12.66
N ASP A 74 -2.88 0.20 12.36
CA ASP A 74 -1.57 -0.19 12.89
C ASP A 74 -0.46 0.81 12.56
N LEU A 75 -0.60 1.55 11.45
CA LEU A 75 0.28 2.64 11.03
C LEU A 75 -0.12 4.02 11.58
N GLY A 76 -1.21 4.11 12.35
CA GLY A 76 -1.72 5.37 12.91
C GLY A 76 -2.40 6.29 11.89
N LEU A 77 -2.86 5.74 10.76
CA LEU A 77 -3.47 6.47 9.65
C LEU A 77 -5.00 6.31 9.61
N GLY A 78 -5.62 5.80 10.67
CA GLY A 78 -7.07 5.55 10.72
C GLY A 78 -7.90 6.79 10.40
N ASP A 79 -7.49 7.95 10.91
CA ASP A 79 -8.20 9.22 10.73
C ASP A 79 -8.14 9.75 9.29
N THR A 80 -7.35 9.14 8.41
CA THR A 80 -7.28 9.51 6.98
C THR A 80 -8.21 8.68 6.10
N LEU A 81 -8.90 7.68 6.66
CA LEU A 81 -9.80 6.82 5.89
C LEU A 81 -11.07 7.57 5.50
N VAL A 82 -11.41 7.48 4.21
CA VAL A 82 -12.66 7.98 3.64
C VAL A 82 -13.34 6.87 2.85
N SER A 83 -14.67 6.83 2.88
CA SER A 83 -15.46 5.94 2.04
C SER A 83 -15.83 6.61 0.73
N ASN A 84 -15.88 5.85 -0.36
CA ASN A 84 -16.37 6.37 -1.63
C ASN A 84 -17.84 6.81 -1.50
N GLU A 85 -18.18 7.90 -2.19
CA GLU A 85 -19.59 8.24 -2.38
C GLU A 85 -20.27 7.20 -3.28
N THR A 86 -21.56 7.01 -3.10
CA THR A 86 -22.37 6.15 -3.96
C THR A 86 -23.04 6.99 -5.03
N GLY A 87 -23.12 6.45 -6.24
CA GLY A 87 -23.72 7.14 -7.38
C GLY A 87 -24.25 6.14 -8.40
N GLN A 88 -24.97 6.66 -9.39
CA GLN A 88 -25.48 5.84 -10.47
C GLN A 88 -24.35 5.52 -11.47
N ALA A 89 -24.14 4.23 -11.74
CA ALA A 89 -23.30 3.78 -12.83
C ALA A 89 -24.14 3.58 -14.10
N PHE A 90 -23.53 3.81 -15.26
CA PHE A 90 -24.16 3.65 -16.56
C PHE A 90 -23.36 2.66 -17.41
N VAL A 91 -24.05 1.92 -18.26
CA VAL A 91 -23.44 1.10 -19.32
C VAL A 91 -23.71 1.80 -20.63
N TYR A 92 -22.67 1.99 -21.43
CA TYR A 92 -22.78 2.58 -22.76
C TYR A 92 -22.93 1.48 -23.82
N ASP A 93 -23.96 1.57 -24.66
CA ASP A 93 -24.22 0.67 -25.79
C ASP A 93 -24.56 1.47 -27.05
N LYS A 94 -24.11 0.99 -28.21
CA LYS A 94 -24.34 1.61 -29.54
C LYS A 94 -25.32 0.82 -30.43
N GLY A 95 -25.88 -0.29 -29.94
CA GLY A 95 -26.72 -1.20 -30.71
C GLY A 95 -25.94 -2.23 -31.50
#